data_AF-A0A920NI10-F1
#
_entry.id   AF-A0A920NI10-F1
#
_cell.length_a   1.000
_cell.length_b   1.000
_cell.length_c   1.000
_cell.angle_alpha   90.00
_cell.angle_beta   90.00
_cell.angle_gamma   90.00
#
_symmetry.space_group_name_H-M   'P 1'
#
loop_
_entity.id
_entity.type
_entity.pdbx_description
1 polymer ?
#
loop_
_entity_poly.entity_id
_entity_poly.type
_entity_poly.pdbx_seq_one_letter_code
_entity_poly.pdbx_strand_id
1 'polypeptide(L)'
;MRLCGQMTTSHILLPKNFTDLPAGKIEFSPPELLLRNGRPSSVDKFVLIQAPQYHSDNTYIIEQVTRFPEIFKAVVYVDPGSPKIQEEMTNFSRLGINAFRIITSTNLKPQFYKDYGYDLMFSEAEKNNHIISVLAYPDGFIQLKNISEVYPNLPVVIENIGKNI
;
A
#
# COMPACT_ATOMS: atom_id res chain seq x y z
N MET A 1 -1.72 -37.17 -10.62
CA MET A 1 -0.53 -37.59 -9.83
C MET A 1 0.15 -36.31 -9.37
N ARG A 2 0.22 -36.10 -8.05
CA ARG A 2 0.69 -34.87 -7.38
C ARG A 2 2.15 -34.58 -7.69
N LEU A 3 2.52 -33.31 -7.82
CA LEU A 3 3.80 -32.81 -7.34
C LEU A 3 3.58 -31.55 -6.51
N CYS A 4 3.69 -31.76 -5.20
CA CYS A 4 3.83 -30.78 -4.15
C CYS A 4 5.21 -30.13 -4.28
N GLY A 5 5.27 -28.84 -4.58
CA GLY A 5 6.50 -28.05 -4.51
C GLY A 5 6.58 -27.37 -3.16
N GLN A 6 7.52 -27.81 -2.32
CA GLN A 6 7.82 -27.24 -1.01
C GLN A 6 8.19 -25.75 -1.15
N MET A 7 7.46 -24.87 -0.47
CA MET A 7 7.93 -23.51 -0.19
C MET A 7 9.01 -23.60 0.91
N THR A 8 10.26 -23.45 0.51
CA THR A 8 11.36 -23.23 1.44
C THR A 8 11.39 -21.74 1.81
N THR A 9 11.20 -21.45 3.09
CA THR A 9 11.50 -20.15 3.69
C THR A 9 13.00 -19.89 3.57
N SER A 10 13.41 -19.17 2.53
CA SER A 10 14.76 -18.63 2.47
C SER A 10 14.83 -17.46 3.45
N HIS A 11 15.46 -17.67 4.60
CA HIS A 11 16.00 -16.58 5.38
C HIS A 11 17.01 -15.84 4.51
N ILE A 12 16.63 -14.68 3.99
CA ILE A 12 17.53 -13.81 3.24
C ILE A 12 18.58 -13.30 4.23
N LEU A 13 19.76 -13.92 4.21
CA LEU A 13 20.93 -13.41 4.88
C LEU A 13 21.36 -12.13 4.15
N LEU A 14 21.05 -10.96 4.72
CA LEU A 14 21.55 -9.69 4.22
C LEU A 14 23.09 -9.69 4.39
N PRO A 15 23.87 -9.40 3.33
CA PRO A 15 25.32 -9.29 3.44
C PRO A 15 25.69 -8.17 4.40
N LYS A 16 26.77 -8.37 5.17
CA LYS A 16 27.24 -7.41 6.19
C LYS A 16 27.62 -6.04 5.61
N ASN A 17 27.87 -5.94 4.30
CA ASN A 17 28.19 -4.71 3.59
C ASN A 17 27.29 -4.53 2.36
N PHE A 18 26.57 -3.40 2.29
CA PHE A 18 25.61 -3.05 1.24
C PHE A 18 26.24 -2.54 -0.07
N THR A 19 27.57 -2.45 -0.13
CA THR A 19 28.31 -1.94 -1.30
C THR A 19 28.48 -2.98 -2.41
N ASP A 20 28.31 -4.26 -2.08
CA ASP A 20 28.67 -5.37 -2.97
C ASP A 20 27.44 -6.01 -3.65
N LEU A 21 26.29 -5.32 -3.64
CA LEU A 21 25.09 -5.81 -4.30
C LEU A 21 25.24 -5.68 -5.83
N PRO A 22 25.10 -6.78 -6.60
CA PRO A 22 25.27 -6.75 -8.06
C PRO A 22 24.22 -5.83 -8.71
N ALA A 23 24.61 -5.17 -9.80
CA ALA A 23 23.76 -4.26 -10.59
C ALA A 23 22.57 -4.93 -11.32
N GLY A 24 22.31 -6.21 -11.04
CA GLY A 24 21.08 -6.88 -11.46
C GLY A 24 19.87 -6.28 -10.76
N LYS A 25 18.69 -6.40 -11.39
CA LYS A 25 17.39 -5.91 -10.90
C LYS A 25 17.27 -6.15 -9.39
N ILE A 26 17.43 -5.10 -8.60
CA ILE A 26 17.31 -5.16 -7.14
C ILE A 26 15.81 -5.38 -6.87
N GLU A 27 15.38 -6.64 -6.82
CA GLU A 27 13.98 -7.01 -6.56
C GLU A 27 13.56 -6.70 -5.12
N PHE A 28 14.54 -6.45 -4.25
CA PHE A 28 14.33 -6.08 -2.86
C PHE A 28 15.35 -5.03 -2.45
N SER A 29 14.89 -3.80 -2.24
CA SER A 29 15.73 -2.74 -1.68
C SER A 29 15.48 -2.68 -0.17
N PRO A 30 16.45 -3.06 0.66
CA PRO A 30 16.36 -2.83 2.09
C PRO A 30 16.11 -1.33 2.37
N PRO A 31 15.38 -0.98 3.43
CA PRO A 31 15.08 0.41 3.75
C PRO A 31 16.35 1.29 3.89
N GLU A 32 17.49 0.69 4.23
CA GLU A 32 18.80 1.33 4.26
C GLU A 32 19.24 1.85 2.88
N LEU A 33 18.86 1.18 1.78
CA LEU A 33 19.11 1.68 0.43
C LEU A 33 18.27 2.92 0.11
N LEU A 34 17.02 3.01 0.61
CA LEU A 34 16.21 4.22 0.47
C LEU A 34 16.90 5.41 1.14
N LEU A 35 17.38 5.22 2.38
CA LEU A 35 18.12 6.25 3.11
C LEU A 35 19.43 6.63 2.41
N ARG A 36 20.20 5.64 1.93
CA ARG A 36 21.44 5.87 1.19
C ARG A 36 21.19 6.74 -0.05
N ASN A 37 20.12 6.44 -0.79
CA ASN A 37 19.80 7.12 -2.05
C ASN A 37 19.09 8.47 -1.83
N GLY A 38 18.36 8.64 -0.73
CA GLY A 38 17.65 9.89 -0.41
C GLY A 38 18.54 10.99 0.16
N ARG A 39 19.60 10.62 0.90
CA ARG A 39 20.53 11.57 1.55
C ARG A 39 21.13 12.64 0.62
N PRO A 40 21.62 12.31 -0.59
CA PRO A 40 22.13 13.34 -1.52
C PRO A 40 21.09 14.41 -1.88
N SER A 41 19.81 14.07 -1.78
CA SER A 41 18.67 14.96 -2.05
C SER A 41 18.00 15.48 -0.78
N SER A 42 18.61 15.30 0.39
CA SER A 42 18.03 15.67 1.70
C SER A 42 16.67 15.01 1.99
N VAL A 43 16.43 13.82 1.44
CA VAL A 43 15.24 13.01 1.72
C VAL A 43 15.60 11.99 2.80
N ASP A 44 14.97 12.12 3.97
CA ASP A 44 15.24 11.32 5.17
C ASP A 44 14.02 10.56 5.68
N LYS A 45 12.83 10.83 5.14
CA LYS A 45 11.56 10.16 5.48
C LYS A 45 10.90 9.60 4.22
N PHE A 46 10.29 8.43 4.38
CA PHE A 46 9.72 7.69 3.26
C PHE A 46 8.35 7.12 3.62
N VAL A 47 7.50 7.03 2.61
CA VAL A 47 6.24 6.30 2.68
C VAL A 47 6.42 5.00 1.89
N LEU A 48 6.34 3.87 2.57
CA LEU A 48 6.36 2.54 1.97
C LEU A 48 4.96 2.19 1.49
N ILE A 49 4.81 1.80 0.24
CA ILE A 49 3.50 1.49 -0.36
C ILE A 49 3.44 -0.01 -0.66
N GLN A 50 2.40 -0.69 -0.17
CA GLN A 50 2.18 -2.12 -0.39
C GLN A 50 2.16 -2.46 -1.87
N ALA A 51 3.10 -3.28 -2.34
CA ALA A 51 3.24 -3.54 -3.77
C ALA A 51 2.28 -4.64 -4.27
N PRO A 52 1.75 -4.56 -5.51
CA PRO A 52 0.72 -5.49 -5.98
C PRO A 52 1.18 -6.96 -6.02
N GLN A 53 2.47 -7.22 -6.23
CA GLN A 53 3.03 -8.58 -6.27
C GLN A 53 2.98 -9.32 -4.93
N TYR A 54 2.78 -8.61 -3.82
CA TYR A 54 2.65 -9.19 -2.48
C TYR A 54 1.17 -9.36 -2.08
N HIS A 55 0.23 -9.11 -2.98
CA HIS A 55 -1.21 -9.24 -2.73
C HIS A 55 -1.61 -8.53 -1.42
N SER A 56 -2.20 -9.27 -0.47
CA SER A 56 -2.63 -8.78 0.84
C SER A 56 -1.57 -8.91 1.95
N ASP A 57 -0.37 -9.41 1.65
CA ASP A 57 0.68 -9.56 2.64
C ASP A 57 1.38 -8.22 2.91
N ASN A 58 0.97 -7.55 3.98
CA ASN A 58 1.56 -6.31 4.46
C ASN A 58 2.71 -6.53 5.47
N THR A 59 3.08 -7.78 5.79
CA THR A 59 3.95 -8.12 6.93
C THR A 59 5.28 -7.37 6.88
N TYR A 60 5.91 -7.34 5.69
CA TYR A 60 7.19 -6.66 5.53
C TYR A 60 7.12 -5.16 5.81
N ILE A 61 6.14 -4.45 5.21
CA ILE A 61 6.02 -3.00 5.40
C ILE A 61 5.61 -2.65 6.84
N ILE A 62 4.81 -3.50 7.49
CA ILE A 62 4.46 -3.38 8.92
C ILE A 62 5.71 -3.53 9.79
N GLU A 63 6.55 -4.52 9.51
CA GLU A 63 7.81 -4.71 10.23
C GLU A 63 8.69 -3.46 10.15
N GLN A 64 8.82 -2.87 8.94
CA GLN A 64 9.68 -1.70 8.74
C GLN A 64 9.16 -0.44 9.45
N VAL A 65 7.85 -0.17 9.42
CA VAL A 65 7.29 1.00 10.14
C VAL A 65 7.29 0.80 11.65
N THR A 66 7.19 -0.44 12.13
CA THR A 66 7.29 -0.75 13.56
C THR A 66 8.73 -0.57 14.05
N ARG A 67 9.70 -1.00 13.24
CA ARG A 67 11.13 -0.92 13.58
C ARG A 67 11.70 0.49 13.47
N PHE A 68 11.22 1.29 12.52
CA PHE A 68 11.73 2.66 12.27
C PHE A 68 10.60 3.69 12.06
N PRO A 69 9.74 3.92 13.07
CA PRO A 69 8.51 4.73 12.94
C PRO A 69 8.75 6.22 12.65
N GLU A 70 9.96 6.72 12.96
CA GLU A 70 10.38 8.11 12.70
C GLU A 70 10.81 8.34 11.24
N ILE A 71 11.16 7.26 10.54
CA ILE A 71 11.68 7.27 9.16
C ILE A 71 10.60 6.82 8.18
N PHE A 72 9.87 5.75 8.52
CA PHE A 72 8.90 5.14 7.64
C PHE A 72 7.47 5.36 8.10
N LYS A 73 6.61 5.71 7.14
CA LYS A 73 5.16 5.48 7.19
C LYS A 73 4.78 4.44 6.14
N ALA A 74 3.57 3.89 6.25
CA ALA A 74 3.10 2.87 5.33
C ALA A 74 1.74 3.22 4.75
N VAL A 75 1.52 2.78 3.51
CA VAL A 75 0.22 2.59 2.88
C VAL A 75 0.04 1.08 2.70
N VAL A 76 -0.93 0.50 3.40
CA VAL A 76 -1.19 -0.94 3.41
C VAL A 76 -2.40 -1.29 2.54
N TYR A 77 -2.47 -2.52 2.05
CA TYR A 77 -3.69 -3.03 1.43
C TYR A 77 -4.63 -3.59 2.50
N VAL A 78 -5.93 -3.35 2.34
CA VAL A 78 -6.99 -4.00 3.13
C VAL A 78 -7.98 -4.58 2.14
N ASP A 79 -8.41 -5.83 2.34
CA ASP A 79 -9.37 -6.48 1.45
C ASP A 79 -10.76 -5.83 1.62
N PRO A 80 -11.28 -5.14 0.60
CA PRO A 80 -12.59 -4.49 0.68
C PRO A 80 -13.75 -5.51 0.81
N GLY A 81 -13.52 -6.78 0.46
CA GLY A 81 -14.48 -7.87 0.65
C GLY A 81 -14.43 -8.48 2.05
N SER A 82 -13.48 -8.10 2.90
CA SER A 82 -13.38 -8.63 4.26
C SER A 82 -14.54 -8.14 5.12
N PRO A 83 -15.30 -9.04 5.79
CA PRO A 83 -16.32 -8.63 6.77
C PRO A 83 -15.70 -7.95 8.01
N LYS A 84 -14.36 -7.98 8.13
CA LYS A 84 -13.58 -7.39 9.22
C LYS A 84 -12.81 -6.14 8.81
N ILE A 85 -13.10 -5.56 7.64
CA ILE A 85 -12.40 -4.39 7.10
C ILE A 85 -12.21 -3.25 8.13
N GLN A 86 -13.25 -2.92 8.92
CA GLN A 86 -13.17 -1.90 9.97
C GLN A 86 -12.19 -2.30 11.09
N GLU A 87 -12.22 -3.57 11.52
CA GLU A 87 -11.30 -4.11 12.54
C GLU A 87 -9.86 -4.09 12.03
N GLU A 88 -9.64 -4.49 10.78
CA GLU A 88 -8.32 -4.47 10.13
C GLU A 88 -7.77 -3.05 10.04
N MET A 89 -8.56 -2.09 9.54
CA MET A 89 -8.18 -0.66 9.51
C MET A 89 -7.86 -0.13 10.90
N THR A 90 -8.66 -0.47 11.91
CA THR A 90 -8.42 -0.08 13.31
C THR A 90 -7.11 -0.66 13.84
N ASN A 91 -6.82 -1.92 13.55
CA ASN A 91 -5.59 -2.59 13.97
C ASN A 91 -4.35 -1.96 13.33
N PHE A 92 -4.41 -1.60 12.03
CA PHE A 92 -3.34 -0.85 11.38
C PHE A 92 -3.15 0.54 11.98
N SER A 93 -4.24 1.22 12.32
CA SER A 93 -4.19 2.55 12.93
C SER A 93 -3.50 2.53 14.29
N ARG A 94 -3.68 1.46 15.09
CA ARG A 94 -2.96 1.23 16.35
C ARG A 94 -1.45 1.08 16.16
N LEU A 95 -0.99 0.69 14.97
CA LEU A 95 0.42 0.60 14.59
C LEU A 95 0.93 1.92 13.97
N GLY A 96 0.11 2.99 13.94
CA GLY A 96 0.44 4.27 13.33
C GLY A 96 0.33 4.27 11.79
N ILE A 97 -0.36 3.28 11.22
CA ILE A 97 -0.63 3.15 9.79
C ILE A 97 -2.06 3.61 9.52
N ASN A 98 -2.19 4.80 8.93
CA ASN A 98 -3.48 5.46 8.70
C ASN A 98 -3.77 5.66 7.20
N ALA A 99 -3.14 4.89 6.32
CA ALA A 99 -3.29 5.00 4.87
C ALA A 99 -3.54 3.63 4.22
N PHE A 100 -4.57 3.54 3.39
CA PHE A 100 -5.05 2.30 2.81
C PHE A 100 -5.07 2.38 1.29
N ARG A 101 -4.54 1.34 0.63
CA ARG A 101 -4.35 1.31 -0.82
C ARG A 101 -5.49 0.60 -1.53
N ILE A 102 -6.05 1.24 -2.53
CA ILE A 102 -6.96 0.65 -3.52
C ILE A 102 -6.21 0.50 -4.84
N ILE A 103 -6.28 -0.68 -5.43
CA ILE A 103 -5.72 -0.98 -6.74
C ILE A 103 -6.85 -1.47 -7.63
N THR A 104 -7.09 -0.79 -8.75
CA THR A 104 -8.13 -1.19 -9.69
C THR A 104 -7.55 -1.69 -11.02
N SER A 105 -8.28 -2.58 -11.68
CA SER A 105 -8.05 -2.92 -13.08
C SER A 105 -8.64 -1.86 -14.01
N THR A 106 -8.48 -2.05 -15.32
CA THR A 106 -9.24 -1.34 -16.35
C THR A 106 -10.66 -1.91 -16.49
N ASN A 107 -11.51 -1.19 -17.23
CA ASN A 107 -12.88 -1.55 -17.58
C ASN A 107 -13.76 -1.79 -16.35
N LEU A 108 -13.63 -0.92 -15.34
CA LEU A 108 -14.46 -1.03 -14.14
C LEU A 108 -15.93 -0.83 -14.48
N LYS A 109 -16.79 -1.70 -13.94
CA LYS A 109 -18.25 -1.52 -14.04
C LYS A 109 -18.64 -0.21 -13.37
N PRO A 110 -19.68 0.49 -13.84
CA PRO A 110 -20.23 1.63 -13.11
C PRO A 110 -20.57 1.24 -11.67
N GLN A 111 -20.34 2.16 -10.72
CA GLN A 111 -20.56 1.94 -9.30
C GLN A 111 -19.66 0.88 -8.65
N PHE A 112 -18.49 0.58 -9.25
CA PHE A 112 -17.53 -0.39 -8.72
C PHE A 112 -17.23 -0.18 -7.24
N TYR A 113 -17.05 1.05 -6.79
CA TYR A 113 -16.77 1.28 -5.37
C TYR A 113 -17.98 1.03 -4.45
N LYS A 114 -19.20 1.20 -4.94
CA LYS A 114 -20.41 1.00 -4.13
C LYS A 114 -20.69 -0.47 -3.85
N ASP A 115 -20.39 -1.35 -4.82
CA ASP A 115 -20.83 -2.76 -4.76
C ASP A 115 -19.89 -3.69 -3.98
N TYR A 116 -18.63 -3.28 -3.76
CA TYR A 116 -17.56 -4.17 -3.26
C TYR A 116 -17.08 -3.85 -1.83
N GLY A 117 -17.91 -3.22 -0.98
CA GLY A 117 -17.54 -2.93 0.40
C GLY A 117 -16.64 -1.71 0.61
N TYR A 118 -16.25 -1.01 -0.46
CA TYR A 118 -15.47 0.24 -0.34
C TYR A 118 -16.25 1.37 0.33
N ASP A 119 -17.59 1.34 0.29
CA ASP A 119 -18.41 2.32 1.00
C ASP A 119 -18.09 2.36 2.52
N LEU A 120 -17.95 1.18 3.13
CA LEU A 120 -17.53 1.08 4.53
C LEU A 120 -16.08 1.54 4.73
N MET A 121 -15.17 1.20 3.81
CA MET A 121 -13.79 1.67 3.84
C MET A 121 -13.73 3.20 3.82
N PHE A 122 -14.49 3.85 2.94
CA PHE A 122 -14.51 5.30 2.79
C PHE A 122 -15.14 6.00 3.98
N SER A 123 -16.26 5.48 4.47
CA SER A 123 -16.93 5.98 5.67
C SER A 123 -16.00 5.93 6.89
N GLU A 124 -15.34 4.79 7.11
CA GLU A 124 -14.37 4.67 8.20
C GLU A 124 -13.12 5.53 7.98
N ALA A 125 -12.66 5.68 6.74
CA ALA A 125 -11.51 6.51 6.45
C ALA A 125 -11.81 8.01 6.67
N GLU A 126 -12.97 8.51 6.24
CA GLU A 126 -13.36 9.91 6.48
C GLU A 126 -13.52 10.18 7.97
N LYS A 127 -14.25 9.31 8.68
CA LYS A 127 -14.51 9.44 10.13
C LYS A 127 -13.22 9.52 10.96
N ASN A 128 -12.21 8.74 10.59
CA ASN A 128 -10.96 8.64 11.34
C ASN A 128 -9.82 9.46 10.72
N ASN A 129 -10.10 10.28 9.70
CA ASN A 129 -9.10 11.05 8.96
C ASN A 129 -7.95 10.17 8.41
N HIS A 130 -8.28 8.97 7.95
CA HIS A 130 -7.38 8.08 7.23
C HIS A 130 -7.27 8.49 5.77
N ILE A 131 -6.17 8.11 5.13
CA ILE A 131 -5.90 8.39 3.72
C ILE A 131 -6.26 7.19 2.86
N ILE A 132 -6.93 7.42 1.74
CA ILE A 132 -7.11 6.42 0.70
C ILE A 132 -6.15 6.72 -0.45
N SER A 133 -5.20 5.82 -0.69
CA SER A 133 -4.28 5.89 -1.84
C SER A 133 -4.84 5.06 -3.00
N VAL A 134 -5.06 5.68 -4.15
CA VAL A 134 -5.70 5.02 -5.30
C VAL A 134 -4.71 4.88 -6.46
N LEU A 135 -4.38 3.63 -6.78
CA LEU A 135 -3.75 3.25 -8.04
C LEU A 135 -4.83 2.72 -8.99
N ALA A 136 -5.30 3.57 -9.90
CA ALA A 136 -6.30 3.21 -10.89
C ALA A 136 -5.87 3.62 -12.30
N TYR A 137 -6.67 3.22 -13.29
CA TYR A 137 -6.68 3.77 -14.64
C TYR A 137 -7.73 4.91 -14.73
N PRO A 138 -7.73 5.74 -15.79
CA PRO A 138 -8.64 6.88 -15.93
C PRO A 138 -10.12 6.59 -15.64
N ASP A 139 -10.63 5.43 -16.05
CA ASP A 139 -11.99 4.99 -15.79
C ASP A 139 -12.28 4.76 -14.30
N GLY A 140 -11.30 4.29 -13.55
CA GLY A 140 -11.40 4.16 -12.09
C GLY A 140 -11.43 5.50 -11.36
N PHE A 141 -10.78 6.54 -11.89
CA PHE A 141 -10.84 7.90 -11.32
C PHE A 141 -12.16 8.60 -11.60
N ILE A 142 -12.76 8.39 -12.77
CA ILE A 142 -14.10 8.93 -13.08
C ILE A 142 -15.11 8.46 -12.02
N GLN A 143 -14.99 7.22 -11.55
CA GLN A 143 -15.87 6.69 -10.52
C GLN A 143 -15.61 7.25 -9.12
N LEU A 144 -14.44 7.85 -8.84
CA LEU A 144 -14.18 8.53 -7.57
C LEU A 144 -14.95 9.84 -7.42
N LYS A 145 -15.43 10.45 -8.52
CA LYS A 145 -16.25 11.68 -8.44
C LYS A 145 -17.46 11.50 -7.53
N ASN A 146 -18.15 10.37 -7.65
CA ASN A 146 -19.31 10.06 -6.80
C ASN A 146 -18.89 9.92 -5.33
N ILE A 147 -17.70 9.36 -5.08
CA ILE A 147 -17.17 9.19 -3.72
C ILE A 147 -16.85 10.54 -3.08
N SER A 148 -16.25 11.48 -3.82
CA SER A 148 -15.99 12.83 -3.31
C SER A 148 -17.26 13.65 -3.01
N GLU A 149 -18.39 13.32 -3.65
CA GLU A 149 -19.68 13.96 -3.34
C GLU A 149 -20.31 13.38 -2.06
N VAL A 150 -20.07 12.10 -1.77
CA VAL A 150 -20.61 11.41 -0.57
C VAL A 150 -19.72 11.63 0.65
N TYR A 151 -18.39 11.58 0.48
CA TYR A 151 -17.38 11.71 1.53
C TYR A 151 -16.45 12.90 1.22
N PRO A 152 -16.95 14.15 1.32
CA PRO A 152 -16.24 15.34 0.85
C PRO A 152 -14.98 15.69 1.65
N ASN A 153 -14.82 15.14 2.86
CA ASN A 153 -13.64 15.37 3.70
C ASN A 153 -12.63 14.21 3.63
N LEU A 154 -12.94 13.13 2.90
CA LEU A 154 -12.06 11.98 2.76
C LEU A 154 -10.74 12.38 2.07
N PRO A 155 -9.58 12.24 2.74
CA PRO A 155 -8.30 12.44 2.09
C PRO A 155 -8.02 11.34 1.06
N VAL A 156 -7.92 11.74 -0.22
CA VAL A 156 -7.60 10.82 -1.33
C VAL A 156 -6.28 11.21 -1.98
N VAL A 157 -5.37 10.25 -2.12
CA VAL A 157 -4.12 10.39 -2.89
C VAL A 157 -4.28 9.66 -4.22
N ILE A 158 -4.11 10.39 -5.31
CA ILE A 158 -4.07 9.83 -6.67
C ILE A 158 -2.64 9.41 -6.99
N GLU A 159 -2.38 8.12 -7.17
CA GLU A 159 -1.06 7.62 -7.50
C GLU A 159 -0.72 7.87 -8.99
N ASN A 160 0.55 8.15 -9.27
CA ASN A 160 1.11 8.25 -10.63
C ASN A 160 0.35 9.18 -11.58
N ILE A 161 -0.22 10.29 -11.07
CA ILE A 161 -0.99 11.27 -11.87
C ILE A 161 -2.12 10.57 -12.66
N GLY A 162 -2.70 9.52 -12.07
CA GLY A 162 -3.80 8.78 -12.66
C GLY A 162 -3.42 7.73 -13.71
N LYS A 163 -2.14 7.32 -13.75
CA LYS A 163 -1.63 6.27 -14.65
C LYS A 163 -2.02 6.52 -16.12
N ASN A 164 -1.76 7.73 -16.61
CA ASN A 164 -1.93 8.16 -18.01
C ASN A 164 -0.84 7.57 -18.94
N ILE A 165 -0.67 6.25 -18.94
CA ILE A 165 0.35 5.53 -19.73
C ILE A 165 -0.31 4.56 -20.69
#